data_AF-A0A7V9J183-F1
#
_entry.id   AF-A0A7V9J183-F1
#
_cell.length_a   1.000
_cell.length_b   1.000
_cell.length_c   1.000
_cell.angle_alpha   90.00
_cell.angle_beta   90.00
_cell.angle_gamma   90.00
#
_symmetry.space_group_name_H-M   'P 1'
#
loop_
_entity.id
_entity.type
_entity.pdbx_description
1 polymer ?
#
loop_
_entity_poly.entity_id
_entity_poly.type
_entity_poly.pdbx_seq_one_letter_code
_entity_poly.pdbx_strand_id
1 'polypeptide(L)' 'MKFLYLATSGTSDATKASIPFHFAVNGSVEVGHVTEIVLAGDAAEVILGDNATTMEGLGIPPMRELIEKVKEHSVAVFV' A
#
# COMPACT_ATOMS: atom_id res chain seq x y z
N MET A 1 -13.39 -9.91 8.54
CA MET A 1 -14.30 -8.93 7.87
C MET A 1 -13.71 -8.57 6.50
N LYS A 2 -14.43 -7.82 5.65
CA LYS A 2 -13.90 -7.31 4.37
C LYS A 2 -13.51 -5.84 4.53
N PHE A 3 -12.28 -5.48 4.13
CA PHE A 3 -11.75 -4.12 4.19
C PHE A 3 -11.27 -3.66 2.81
N LEU A 4 -11.54 -2.39 2.51
CA LEU A 4 -11.01 -1.69 1.36
C LEU A 4 -10.20 -0.50 1.88
N TYR A 5 -8.91 -0.45 1.56
CA TYR A 5 -8.05 0.67 1.90
C TYR A 5 -7.90 1.59 0.68
N LEU A 6 -8.32 2.85 0.84
CA LEU A 6 -8.16 3.89 -0.18
C LEU A 6 -6.86 4.65 0.04
N ALA A 7 -5.97 4.60 -0.94
CA ALA A 7 -4.80 5.46 -1.03
C ALA A 7 -5.09 6.65 -1.94
N THR A 8 -4.67 7.84 -1.52
CA THR A 8 -4.85 9.08 -2.31
C THR A 8 -3.58 9.91 -2.48
N SER A 9 -2.52 9.59 -1.73
CA SER A 9 -1.23 10.30 -1.81
C SER A 9 -0.24 9.51 -2.64
N GLY A 10 0.49 10.23 -3.50
CA GLY A 10 1.57 9.71 -4.34
C GLY A 10 2.96 9.95 -3.74
N THR A 11 3.95 10.07 -4.62
CA THR A 11 5.37 10.23 -4.25
C THR A 11 5.68 11.52 -3.50
N SER A 12 4.84 12.55 -3.67
CA SER A 12 4.95 13.83 -2.97
C SER A 12 4.83 13.71 -1.44
N ASP A 13 4.20 12.64 -0.94
CA ASP A 13 4.13 12.30 0.49
C ASP A 13 4.23 10.77 0.65
N ALA A 14 5.47 10.26 0.56
CA ALA A 14 5.74 8.83 0.67
C ALA A 14 5.27 8.20 2.00
N THR A 15 5.20 8.98 3.08
CA THR A 15 4.67 8.50 4.36
C THR A 15 3.18 8.23 4.25
N LYS A 16 2.39 9.21 3.80
CA LYS A 16 0.94 9.03 3.63
C LYS A 16 0.60 7.98 2.58
N ALA A 17 1.36 7.92 1.49
CA ALA A 17 1.17 6.92 0.45
C ALA A 17 1.35 5.48 0.98
N SER A 18 2.22 5.28 1.98
CA SER A 18 2.53 3.97 2.54
C SER A 18 1.54 3.50 3.61
N ILE A 19 0.82 4.40 4.28
CA ILE A 19 -0.09 4.06 5.38
C ILE A 19 -1.19 3.05 4.98
N PRO A 20 -1.92 3.22 3.87
CA PRO A 20 -2.95 2.28 3.44
C PRO A 20 -2.39 0.86 3.21
N PHE A 21 -1.20 0.76 2.60
CA PHE A 21 -0.51 -0.51 2.39
C PHE A 21 -0.12 -1.16 3.71
N HIS A 22 0.48 -0.38 4.62
CA HIS A 22 0.87 -0.86 5.94
C HIS A 22 -0.32 -1.42 6.73
N PHE A 23 -1.44 -0.70 6.78
CA PHE A 23 -2.65 -1.18 7.45
C PHE A 23 -3.23 -2.41 6.77
N ALA A 24 -3.14 -2.51 5.45
CA ALA A 24 -3.58 -3.70 4.73
C ALA A 24 -2.75 -4.93 5.12
N VAL A 25 -1.42 -4.89 4.92
CA VAL A 25 -0.58 -6.10 4.99
C VAL A 25 0.01 -6.40 6.37
N ASN A 26 0.24 -5.39 7.20
CA ASN A 26 0.74 -5.58 8.58
C ASN A 26 -0.37 -5.45 9.63
N GLY A 27 -1.59 -5.11 9.22
CA GLY A 27 -2.75 -5.00 10.10
C GLY A 27 -3.82 -6.02 9.73
N SER A 28 -4.66 -5.70 8.75
CA SER A 28 -5.86 -6.48 8.43
C SER A 28 -5.56 -7.91 7.97
N VAL A 29 -4.53 -8.11 7.13
CA VAL A 29 -4.14 -9.45 6.67
C VAL A 29 -3.68 -10.32 7.84
N GLU A 30 -2.86 -9.80 8.76
CA GLU A 30 -2.32 -10.52 9.92
C GLU A 30 -3.43 -11.07 10.84
N VAL A 31 -4.58 -10.41 10.91
CA VAL A 31 -5.75 -10.84 11.70
C VAL A 31 -6.79 -11.60 10.88
N GLY A 32 -6.45 -12.03 9.66
CA GLY A 32 -7.29 -12.88 8.81
C GLY A 32 -8.45 -12.16 8.11
N HIS A 33 -8.35 -10.85 7.89
CA HIS A 33 -9.35 -10.11 7.12
C HIS A 33 -9.15 -10.22 5.60
N VAL A 34 -10.26 -10.27 4.86
CA VAL A 34 -10.23 -10.13 3.39
C VAL A 34 -9.98 -8.66 3.07
N THR A 35 -8.87 -8.37 2.41
CA THR A 35 -8.36 -7.01 2.25
C THR A 35 -8.12 -6.67 0.79
N GLU A 36 -8.49 -5.46 0.39
CA GLU A 36 -8.30 -4.90 -0.95
C GLU A 36 -7.74 -3.47 -0.83
N ILE A 37 -7.01 -2.99 -1.84
CA ILE A 37 -6.45 -1.63 -1.90
C ILE A 37 -6.93 -0.95 -3.19
N VAL A 38 -7.32 0.32 -3.11
CA VAL A 38 -7.61 1.17 -4.27
C VAL A 38 -6.67 2.37 -4.27
N LEU A 39 -6.04 2.63 -5.41
CA LEU A 39 -5.21 3.80 -5.65
C LEU A 39 -6.06 4.83 -6.39
N ALA A 40 -6.32 5.98 -5.77
CA ALA A 40 -7.06 7.07 -6.39
C ALA A 40 -6.20 8.33 -6.49
N GLY A 41 -6.31 9.05 -7.62
CA GLY A 41 -5.55 10.29 -7.83
C GLY A 41 -4.04 10.03 -7.81
N ASP A 42 -3.32 10.84 -7.03
CA ASP A 42 -1.85 10.81 -6.96
C ASP A 42 -1.31 9.45 -6.48
N ALA A 43 -2.11 8.64 -5.79
CA ALA A 43 -1.68 7.30 -5.39
C ALA A 43 -1.37 6.37 -6.58
N ALA A 44 -1.88 6.67 -7.78
CA ALA A 44 -1.49 5.95 -8.99
C ALA A 44 0.02 6.04 -9.26
N GLU A 45 0.70 7.09 -8.77
CA GLU A 45 2.16 7.23 -8.89
C GLU A 45 2.93 6.09 -8.23
N VAL A 46 2.38 5.42 -7.21
CA VAL A 46 3.04 4.32 -6.51
C VAL A 46 3.45 3.20 -7.47
N ILE A 47 2.63 2.93 -8.49
CA ILE A 47 2.86 1.86 -9.46
C ILE A 47 3.59 2.33 -10.74
N LEU A 48 3.99 3.60 -10.81
CA LEU A 48 4.71 4.13 -11.97
C LEU A 48 6.22 3.91 -11.83
N GLY A 49 6.85 3.39 -12.88
CA GLY A 49 8.30 3.22 -12.93
C GLY A 49 8.82 2.35 -11.77
N ASP A 50 9.79 2.89 -11.03
CA ASP A 50 10.43 2.27 -9.88
C ASP A 50 9.97 2.83 -8.53
N ASN A 51 8.93 3.69 -8.50
CA ASN A 51 8.45 4.37 -7.30
C ASN A 51 8.14 3.40 -6.14
N ALA A 52 7.40 2.33 -6.41
CA ALA A 52 7.11 1.28 -5.42
C ALA A 52 8.36 0.69 -4.75
N THR A 53 9.52 0.75 -5.42
CA THR A 53 10.79 0.21 -4.91
C THR A 53 11.69 1.23 -4.22
N THR A 54 11.47 2.53 -4.48
CA THR A 54 12.32 3.64 -4.02
C THR A 54 11.67 4.48 -2.92
N MET A 55 10.35 4.41 -2.75
CA MET A 55 9.63 5.17 -1.73
C MET A 55 9.95 4.72 -0.30
N GLU A 56 10.35 5.69 0.51
CA GLU A 56 10.70 5.53 1.93
C GLU A 56 9.81 6.44 2.78
N GLY A 57 8.96 5.84 3.62
CA GLY A 57 8.09 6.56 4.55
C GLY A 57 8.76 6.77 5.92
N LEU A 58 8.31 7.77 6.68
CA LEU A 58 8.76 8.00 8.05
C LEU A 58 7.89 7.21 9.03
N GLY A 59 8.51 6.33 9.82
CA GLY A 59 7.81 5.52 10.84
C GLY A 59 6.91 4.41 10.27
N ILE A 60 7.02 4.13 8.97
CA ILE A 60 6.32 3.06 8.23
C ILE A 60 7.40 2.25 7.48
N PRO A 61 7.25 0.92 7.31
CA PRO A 61 8.20 0.15 6.52
C PRO A 61 8.36 0.69 5.08
N PRO A 62 9.53 0.48 4.45
CA PRO A 62 9.75 0.83 3.04
C PRO A 62 8.66 0.29 2.14
N MET A 63 8.23 1.06 1.12
CA MET A 63 7.13 0.65 0.24
C MET A 63 7.41 -0.71 -0.44
N ARG A 64 8.69 -0.98 -0.78
CA ARG A 64 9.09 -2.26 -1.39
C ARG A 64 8.70 -3.47 -0.55
N GLU A 65 8.87 -3.39 0.77
CA GLU A 65 8.54 -4.47 1.71
C GLU A 65 7.01 -4.64 1.81
N LEU A 66 6.27 -3.53 1.79
CA LEU A 66 4.81 -3.57 1.82
C LEU A 66 4.26 -4.20 0.53
N ILE A 67 4.83 -3.88 -0.63
CA ILE A 67 4.45 -4.44 -1.93
C ILE A 67 4.80 -5.93 -2.04
N GLU A 68 5.93 -6.36 -1.47
CA GLU A 68 6.27 -7.78 -1.36
C GLU A 68 5.20 -8.54 -0.58
N LYS A 69 4.75 -8.01 0.56
CA LYS A 69 3.66 -8.61 1.33
C LYS A 69 2.31 -8.57 0.60
N VAL A 70 2.02 -7.49 -0.13
CA VAL A 70 0.81 -7.42 -0.98
C VAL A 70 0.81 -8.59 -1.97
N LYS A 71 1.94 -8.88 -2.60
CA LYS A 71 2.10 -9.99 -3.53
C LYS A 71 2.01 -11.34 -2.83
N GLU A 72 2.71 -11.51 -1.71
CA GLU A 72 2.70 -12.74 -0.90
C GLU A 72 1.28 -13.13 -0.49
N HIS A 73 0.49 -12.18 -0.02
CA HIS A 73 -0.87 -12.40 0.43
C HIS A 73 -1.94 -12.26 -0.66
N SER A 74 -1.51 -12.02 -1.92
CA SER A 74 -2.42 -11.82 -3.05
C SER A 74 -3.51 -10.77 -2.80
N VAL A 75 -3.15 -9.68 -2.10
CA VAL A 75 -4.07 -8.56 -1.84
C VAL A 75 -4.39 -7.88 -3.17
N ALA A 76 -5.66 -7.80 -3.53
CA ALA A 76 -6.08 -7.16 -4.77
C ALA A 76 -5.83 -5.64 -4.69
N VAL A 77 -5.18 -5.10 -5.73
CA VAL A 77 -4.91 -3.66 -5.89
C VAL A 77 -5.61 -3.17 -7.15
N PHE A 78 -6.40 -2.12 -7.01
CA PHE A 78 -7.13 -1.46 -8.09
C PHE A 78 -6.64 -0.02 -8.26
N VAL A 79 -6.83 0.54 -9.45
CA VAL A 79 -6.50 1.93 -9.82
C VAL A 79 -7.71 2.55 -10.49
#